data_AF-A0A151XEE3-F1
#
_entry.id   AF-A0A151XEE3-F1
#
_cell.length_a   1.000
_cell.length_b   1.000
_cell.length_c   1.000
_cell.angle_alpha   90.00
_cell.angle_beta   90.00
_cell.angle_gamma   90.00
#
_symmetry.space_group_name_H-M   'P 1'
#
loop_
_entity.id
_entity.type
_entity.pdbx_description
1 polymer ?
#
loop_
_entity_poly.entity_id
_entity_poly.type
_entity_poly.pdbx_seq_one_letter_code
_entity_poly.pdbx_strand_id
1 'polypeptide(L)'
;RTKLVVGYYAAVPYRKKVVQPHVPMIKFRKGGIDLAVAGTSAAPSTRPGSAQMQQSAGGATGPQVVVLPTIEDIHLPPRYQRRPIDQKEIEYINVSFDGYLNANYIMNHV
;
A
#
# COMPACT_ATOMS: atom_id res chain seq x y z
N ARG A 1 -18.35 -35.05 -76.69
CA ARG A 1 -16.94 -34.85 -76.27
C ARG A 1 -16.90 -33.61 -75.37
N THR A 2 -17.11 -33.77 -74.08
CA THR A 2 -17.07 -32.66 -73.10
C THR A 2 -15.62 -32.29 -72.81
N LYS A 3 -15.29 -30.99 -72.87
CA LYS A 3 -13.97 -30.46 -72.51
C LYS A 3 -14.02 -30.08 -71.02
N LEU A 4 -13.19 -30.73 -70.20
CA LEU A 4 -12.93 -30.28 -68.83
C LEU A 4 -12.07 -29.01 -68.90
N VAL A 5 -12.60 -27.89 -68.45
CA VAL A 5 -11.83 -26.66 -68.26
C VAL A 5 -11.18 -26.75 -66.89
N VAL A 6 -9.88 -27.03 -66.87
CA VAL A 6 -9.06 -27.02 -65.66
C VAL A 6 -8.77 -25.55 -65.32
N GLY A 7 -9.42 -25.04 -64.27
CA GLY A 7 -9.10 -23.73 -63.70
C GLY A 7 -7.98 -23.86 -62.67
N TYR A 8 -6.92 -23.07 -62.81
CA TYR A 8 -5.87 -22.94 -61.80
C TYR A 8 -6.23 -21.75 -60.89
N TYR A 9 -6.28 -21.96 -59.57
CA TYR A 9 -6.38 -20.84 -58.63
C TYR A 9 -4.98 -20.25 -58.42
N ALA A 10 -4.83 -18.95 -58.66
CA ALA A 10 -3.59 -18.25 -58.35
C ALA A 10 -3.53 -18.00 -56.84
N ALA A 11 -2.51 -18.55 -56.17
CA ALA A 11 -2.24 -18.24 -54.76
C ALA A 11 -1.65 -16.83 -54.66
N VAL A 12 -2.38 -15.90 -54.06
CA VAL A 12 -1.86 -14.56 -53.74
C VAL A 12 -0.96 -14.69 -52.51
N PRO A 13 0.35 -14.39 -52.59
CA PRO A 13 1.22 -14.51 -51.43
C PRO A 13 0.81 -13.47 -50.37
N TYR A 14 0.57 -13.92 -49.16
CA TYR A 14 0.27 -13.05 -48.02
C TYR A 14 1.53 -12.22 -47.68
N ARG A 15 1.49 -10.91 -47.95
CA ARG A 15 2.58 -9.98 -47.61
C ARG A 15 2.36 -9.43 -46.20
N LYS A 16 3.03 -10.00 -45.20
CA LYS A 16 3.03 -9.45 -43.84
C LYS A 16 3.86 -8.16 -43.82
N LYS A 17 3.21 -7.01 -43.58
CA LYS A 17 3.91 -5.75 -43.31
C LYS A 17 4.47 -5.83 -41.89
N VAL A 18 5.79 -5.78 -41.74
CA VAL A 18 6.45 -5.70 -40.43
C VAL A 18 6.23 -4.28 -39.90
N VAL A 19 5.47 -4.16 -38.81
CA VAL A 19 5.31 -2.90 -38.08
C VAL A 19 6.52 -2.74 -37.18
N GLN A 20 7.27 -1.65 -37.36
CA GLN A 20 8.40 -1.35 -36.49
C GLN A 20 7.89 -1.10 -35.07
N PRO A 21 8.52 -1.68 -34.03
CA PRO A 21 8.11 -1.45 -32.66
C PRO A 21 8.30 0.03 -32.32
N HIS A 22 7.20 0.71 -32.02
CA HIS A 22 7.24 2.09 -31.56
C HIS A 22 7.85 2.13 -30.16
N VAL A 23 8.98 2.82 -30.01
CA VAL A 23 9.58 3.10 -28.70
C VAL A 23 8.87 4.33 -28.13
N PRO A 24 8.04 4.19 -27.08
CA PRO A 24 7.38 5.35 -26.49
C PRO A 24 8.42 6.27 -25.85
N MET A 25 8.54 7.49 -26.36
CA MET A 25 9.36 8.52 -25.74
C MET A 25 8.62 9.11 -24.54
N ILE A 26 8.95 8.64 -23.34
CA ILE A 26 8.50 9.26 -22.10
C ILE A 26 9.39 10.49 -21.84
N LYS A 27 8.78 11.68 -21.75
CA LYS A 27 9.47 12.90 -21.29
C LYS A 27 9.05 13.19 -19.87
N PHE A 28 9.98 13.12 -18.93
CA PHE A 28 9.72 13.55 -17.56
C PHE A 28 9.64 15.08 -17.50
N ARG A 29 8.62 15.61 -16.82
CA ARG A 29 8.61 17.03 -16.45
C ARG A 29 9.82 17.27 -15.54
N LYS A 30 10.69 18.20 -15.94
CA LYS A 30 11.74 18.72 -15.04
C LYS A 30 11.03 19.27 -13.80
N GLY A 31 11.34 18.69 -12.64
CA GLY A 31 10.64 18.97 -11.38
C GLY A 31 10.60 20.47 -11.08
N GLY A 32 9.42 21.07 -11.20
CA GLY A 32 9.12 22.39 -10.65
C GLY A 32 8.58 22.17 -9.25
N ILE A 33 9.41 22.48 -8.27
CA ILE A 33 9.10 22.74 -6.86
C ILE A 33 8.24 24.00 -6.74
N ASP A 34 7.07 24.02 -7.37
CA ASP A 34 6.07 25.05 -7.10
C ASP A 34 5.04 24.45 -6.17
N LEU A 35 5.44 24.42 -4.90
CA LEU A 35 4.52 24.36 -3.79
C LEU A 35 3.59 25.59 -3.90
N ALA A 36 2.29 25.33 -3.88
CA ALA A 36 1.19 26.27 -3.60
C ALA A 36 0.37 26.82 -4.80
N VAL A 37 -0.89 26.38 -4.79
CA VAL A 37 -2.14 27.06 -5.24
C VAL A 37 -2.66 26.80 -6.66
N ALA A 38 -3.95 26.39 -6.67
CA ALA A 38 -4.92 26.26 -7.78
C ALA A 38 -4.87 24.94 -8.58
N GLY A 39 -5.78 23.98 -8.45
CA GLY A 39 -6.97 23.87 -7.63
C GLY A 39 -7.75 22.61 -8.05
N THR A 40 -8.00 21.72 -7.11
CA THR A 40 -9.19 20.84 -7.03
C THR A 40 -9.11 20.19 -5.65
N SER A 41 -9.99 20.67 -4.77
CA SER A 41 -10.04 20.35 -3.36
C SER A 41 -10.21 18.85 -3.12
N ALA A 42 -9.14 18.16 -2.70
CA ALA A 42 -9.31 17.09 -1.72
C ALA A 42 -9.63 17.80 -0.41
N ALA A 43 -10.88 17.71 0.05
CA ALA A 43 -11.27 18.28 1.33
C ALA A 43 -10.33 17.76 2.42
N PRO A 44 -9.57 18.62 3.12
CA PRO A 44 -8.91 18.20 4.34
C PRO A 44 -10.03 17.84 5.32
N SER A 45 -10.01 16.62 5.85
CA SER A 45 -10.92 16.21 6.91
C SER A 45 -10.59 17.03 8.18
N THR A 46 -11.13 18.23 8.26
CA THR A 46 -11.10 19.08 9.46
C THR A 46 -12.07 18.52 10.48
N ARG A 47 -11.60 17.54 11.26
CA ARG A 47 -12.27 17.18 12.52
C ARG A 47 -11.65 18.03 13.64
N PRO A 48 -12.43 18.85 14.36
CA PRO A 48 -11.94 19.55 15.54
C PRO A 48 -11.96 18.60 16.75
N GLY A 49 -10.86 18.58 17.51
CA GLY A 49 -10.71 17.88 18.80
C GLY A 49 -10.09 16.48 18.67
N SER A 50 -9.07 16.09 19.41
CA SER A 50 -8.50 16.63 20.66
C SER A 50 -7.01 16.31 20.76
N ALA A 51 -6.27 17.26 21.32
CA ALA A 51 -5.00 17.17 22.05
C ALA A 51 -3.92 16.17 21.59
N GLN A 52 -2.73 16.75 21.38
CA GLN A 52 -1.42 16.12 21.33
C GLN A 52 -1.36 14.82 22.15
N MET A 53 -1.15 13.69 21.48
CA MET A 53 -0.72 12.47 22.15
C MET A 53 0.69 12.12 21.68
N GLN A 54 1.54 11.91 22.69
CA GLN A 54 2.99 11.80 22.59
C GLN A 54 3.47 10.70 21.64
N GLN A 55 4.59 11.03 21.01
CA GLN A 55 5.36 10.22 20.07
C GLN A 55 5.68 8.84 20.67
N SER A 56 5.23 7.78 20.00
CA SER A 56 5.80 6.44 20.20
C SER A 56 7.00 6.28 19.26
N ALA A 57 8.16 5.99 19.84
CA ALA A 57 9.47 6.00 19.21
C ALA A 57 9.63 4.88 18.16
N GLY A 58 10.04 5.28 16.94
CA GLY A 58 10.36 4.36 15.84
C GLY A 58 9.81 4.80 14.49
N GLY A 59 10.02 6.07 14.12
CA GLY A 59 9.57 6.61 12.83
C GLY A 59 10.48 6.17 11.67
N ALA A 60 9.89 5.99 10.49
CA ALA A 60 10.62 5.69 9.26
C ALA A 60 11.67 6.78 8.96
N THR A 61 12.94 6.48 9.15
CA THR A 61 14.06 7.39 8.89
C THR A 61 14.51 7.26 7.45
N GLY A 62 13.96 8.12 6.59
CA GLY A 62 14.44 8.31 5.22
C GLY A 62 14.31 9.79 4.80
N PRO A 63 15.22 10.33 3.98
CA PRO A 63 15.06 11.68 3.45
C PRO A 63 13.75 11.76 2.65
N GLN A 64 12.94 12.80 2.92
CA GLN A 64 11.60 13.04 2.37
C GLN A 64 10.45 12.15 2.90
N VAL A 65 10.64 11.43 4.02
CA VAL A 65 9.52 10.71 4.66
C VAL A 65 8.71 11.66 5.55
N VAL A 66 7.43 11.86 5.20
CA VAL A 66 6.48 12.53 6.09
C VAL A 66 5.94 11.50 7.08
N VAL A 67 6.25 11.68 8.36
CA VAL A 67 5.70 10.85 9.43
C VAL A 67 4.26 11.28 9.68
N LEU A 68 3.32 10.38 9.38
CA LEU A 68 1.92 10.55 9.72
C LEU A 68 1.69 10.19 11.19
N PRO A 69 0.74 10.85 11.89
CA PRO A 69 0.37 10.46 13.24
C PRO A 69 -0.22 9.05 13.24
N THR A 70 0.05 8.30 14.31
CA THR A 70 -0.60 7.02 14.57
C THR A 70 -2.10 7.24 14.79
N ILE A 71 -2.94 6.40 14.18
CA ILE A 71 -4.40 6.50 14.26
C ILE A 71 -4.90 5.45 15.25
N GLU A 72 -5.69 5.86 16.24
CA GLU A 72 -6.33 4.96 17.21
C GLU A 72 -7.48 4.16 16.61
N ASP A 73 -7.74 2.97 17.17
CA ASP A 73 -8.79 2.04 16.69
C ASP A 73 -10.20 2.66 16.65
N ILE A 74 -10.50 3.58 17.57
CA ILE A 74 -11.79 4.30 17.61
C ILE A 74 -12.05 5.16 16.36
N HIS A 75 -11.00 5.48 15.61
CA HIS A 75 -11.06 6.25 14.38
C HIS A 75 -11.02 5.35 13.14
N LEU A 76 -10.75 4.05 13.30
CA LEU A 76 -10.72 3.11 12.19
C LEU A 76 -12.14 2.68 11.78
N PRO A 77 -12.37 2.44 10.48
CA PRO A 77 -13.59 1.78 10.00
C PRO A 77 -13.81 0.42 10.70
N PRO A 78 -15.06 -0.01 10.93
CA PRO A 78 -15.37 -1.23 11.70
C PRO A 78 -14.64 -2.50 11.23
N ARG A 79 -14.36 -2.60 9.92
CA ARG A 79 -13.64 -3.73 9.32
C ARG A 79 -12.16 -3.85 9.74
N TYR A 80 -11.58 -2.78 10.26
CA TYR A 80 -10.18 -2.73 10.73
C TYR A 80 -10.07 -2.57 12.25
N GLN A 81 -11.18 -2.45 12.96
CA GLN A 81 -11.16 -2.42 14.42
C GLN A 81 -10.74 -3.77 14.95
N ARG A 82 -9.88 -3.76 15.98
CA ARG A 82 -9.48 -4.98 16.67
C ARG A 82 -10.69 -5.61 17.35
N ARG A 83 -10.66 -6.94 17.46
CA ARG A 83 -11.66 -7.64 18.27
C ARG A 83 -11.40 -7.34 19.76
N PRO A 84 -12.46 -7.26 20.59
CA PRO A 84 -12.29 -7.30 22.03
C PRO A 84 -11.48 -8.53 22.43
N ILE A 85 -10.63 -8.37 23.45
CA ILE A 85 -9.79 -9.46 23.95
C ILE A 85 -10.68 -10.44 24.73
N ASP A 86 -10.57 -11.73 24.45
CA ASP A 86 -11.35 -12.77 25.12
C ASP A 86 -10.77 -13.14 26.49
N GLN A 87 -11.60 -13.64 27.41
CA GLN A 87 -11.21 -14.00 28.78
C GLN A 87 -10.01 -14.96 28.83
N LYS A 88 -9.97 -15.96 27.94
CA LYS A 88 -8.85 -16.90 27.82
C LYS A 88 -7.54 -16.21 27.43
N GLU A 89 -7.61 -15.23 26.55
CA GLU A 89 -6.44 -14.46 26.11
C GLU A 89 -5.95 -13.56 27.24
N ILE A 90 -6.87 -12.92 27.99
CA ILE A 90 -6.55 -12.14 29.19
C ILE A 90 -5.79 -12.99 30.21
N GLU A 91 -6.30 -14.18 30.51
CA GLU A 91 -5.65 -15.11 31.43
C GLU A 91 -4.26 -15.51 30.95
N TYR A 92 -4.11 -15.85 29.66
CA TYR A 92 -2.81 -16.23 29.10
C TYR A 92 -1.79 -15.08 29.15
N ILE A 93 -2.22 -13.85 28.88
CA ILE A 93 -1.38 -12.65 28.98
C ILE A 93 -0.95 -12.43 30.43
N ASN A 94 -1.88 -12.46 31.37
CA ASN A 94 -1.60 -12.18 32.79
C ASN A 94 -0.69 -13.26 33.40
N VAL A 95 -0.95 -14.54 33.11
CA VAL A 95 -0.10 -15.65 33.58
C VAL A 95 1.31 -15.54 33.00
N SER A 96 1.45 -15.15 31.74
CA SER A 96 2.78 -14.92 31.16
C SER A 96 3.49 -13.76 31.86
N PHE A 97 2.79 -12.66 32.13
CA PHE A 97 3.34 -11.47 32.77
C PHE A 97 3.81 -11.76 34.20
N ASP A 98 3.00 -12.43 35.01
CA ASP A 98 3.37 -12.83 36.37
C ASP A 98 4.58 -13.78 36.38
N GLY A 99 4.66 -14.69 35.41
CA GLY A 99 5.82 -15.55 35.20
C GLY A 99 7.09 -14.77 34.83
N TYR A 100 6.99 -13.76 33.95
CA TYR A 100 8.12 -12.91 33.57
C TYR A 100 8.60 -12.02 34.73
N LEU A 101 7.69 -11.49 35.55
CA LEU A 101 8.05 -10.69 36.72
C LEU A 101 8.77 -11.54 37.77
N ASN A 102 8.30 -12.76 38.02
CA ASN A 102 8.96 -13.67 38.95
C ASN A 102 10.36 -14.09 38.45
N ALA A 103 10.49 -14.42 37.16
CA ALA A 103 11.79 -14.75 36.57
C ALA A 103 12.80 -13.59 36.64
N ASN A 104 12.34 -12.35 36.38
CA ASN A 104 13.19 -11.16 36.50
C ASN A 104 13.57 -10.86 37.96
N TYR A 105 12.64 -11.02 38.92
CA TYR A 105 12.95 -10.86 40.34
C TYR A 105 14.03 -11.85 40.80
N ILE A 106 13.90 -13.12 40.42
CA ILE A 106 14.87 -14.16 40.75
C ILE A 106 16.24 -13.88 40.12
N MET A 107 16.29 -13.45 38.85
CA MET A 107 17.55 -13.16 38.16
C MET A 107 18.29 -11.92 38.68
N ASN A 108 17.60 -10.98 39.34
CA ASN A 108 18.23 -9.76 39.87
C ASN A 108 18.55 -9.83 41.38
N HIS A 109 18.14 -10.90 42.08
CA HIS A 109 18.33 -11.07 43.53
C HIS A 109 19.07 -12.37 43.89
N VAL A 110 19.72 -12.99 42.90
CA VAL A 110 20.80 -13.98 43.06
C VAL A 110 22.10 -13.31 42.62
#